data_AF-A0AAI9J477-F1
#
_entry.id   AF-A0AAI9J477-F1
#
_cell.length_a   1.000
_cell.length_b   1.000
_cell.length_c   1.000
_cell.angle_alpha   90.00
_cell.angle_beta   90.00
_cell.angle_gamma   90.00
#
_symmetry.space_group_name_H-M   'P 1'
#
loop_
_entity.id
_entity.type
_entity.pdbx_description
1 polymer ?
#
loop_
_entity_poly.entity_id
_entity_poly.type
_entity_poly.pdbx_seq_one_letter_code
_entity_poly.pdbx_strand_id
1 'polypeptide(L)'
;MGLFTALLNPKIAVLYLSLLPQFIDPQQGSVLTQSLALGFTQVGISICVNALFTVMAGAIAVFLARRPMWMVAQRWLMGSVLAGLAVRMALDARR
;
A
#
# COMPACT_ATOMS: atom_id res chain seq x y z
N MET A 1 9.61 7.93 8.15
CA MET A 1 9.64 6.49 8.51
C MET A 1 9.43 5.52 7.34
N GLY A 2 8.78 5.93 6.22
CA GLY A 2 8.49 5.02 5.09
C GLY A 2 9.68 4.52 4.27
N LEU A 3 10.72 5.34 4.04
CA LEU A 3 11.87 4.94 3.21
C LEU A 3 12.67 3.78 3.84
N PHE A 4 13.09 3.95 5.09
CA PHE A 4 13.86 2.92 5.80
C PHE A 4 13.05 1.65 6.00
N THR A 5 11.75 1.73 6.30
CA THR A 5 10.89 0.54 6.40
C THR A 5 10.72 -0.17 5.07
N ALA A 6 10.69 0.55 3.95
CA ALA A 6 10.65 -0.05 2.62
C ALA A 6 11.98 -0.69 2.22
N LEU A 7 13.11 -0.02 2.48
CA LEU A 7 14.46 -0.53 2.19
C LEU A 7 14.85 -1.73 3.07
N LEU A 8 14.46 -1.70 4.35
CA LEU A 8 14.71 -2.81 5.29
C LEU A 8 13.63 -3.90 5.21
N ASN A 9 12.69 -3.85 4.26
CA ASN A 9 11.72 -4.92 4.07
C ASN A 9 12.32 -6.02 3.19
N PRO A 10 12.83 -7.13 3.76
CA PRO A 10 13.51 -8.16 2.98
C PRO A 10 12.57 -8.80 1.95
N LYS A 11 11.26 -8.81 2.22
CA LYS A 11 10.27 -9.37 1.30
C LYS A 11 10.20 -8.59 -0.02
N ILE A 12 10.25 -7.26 0.07
CA ILE A 12 10.22 -6.38 -1.09
C ILE A 12 11.54 -6.48 -1.86
N ALA A 13 12.67 -6.51 -1.15
CA ALA A 13 13.98 -6.66 -1.77
C ALA A 13 14.11 -7.98 -2.55
N VAL A 14 13.69 -9.11 -1.98
CA VAL A 14 13.72 -10.41 -2.66
C VAL A 14 12.79 -10.43 -3.89
N LEU A 15 11.59 -9.84 -3.77
CA LEU A 15 10.67 -9.73 -4.91
C LEU A 15 11.31 -8.98 -6.07
N TYR A 16 11.91 -7.81 -5.81
CA TYR A 16 12.55 -7.02 -6.86
C TYR A 16 13.78 -7.71 -7.44
N LEU A 17 14.65 -8.29 -6.60
CA LEU A 17 15.81 -9.05 -7.07
C LEU A 17 15.43 -10.28 -7.89
N SER A 18 14.26 -10.87 -7.65
CA SER A 18 13.79 -12.02 -8.42
C SER A 18 13.10 -11.62 -9.72
N LEU A 19 12.41 -10.48 -9.77
CA LEU A 19 11.60 -10.07 -10.92
C LEU A 19 12.33 -9.11 -11.87
N LEU A 20 13.08 -8.13 -11.36
CA LEU A 20 13.81 -7.16 -12.20
C LEU A 20 14.73 -7.81 -13.23
N PRO A 21 15.61 -8.79 -12.86
CA PRO A 21 16.53 -9.36 -13.83
C PRO A 21 15.83 -10.15 -14.94
N GLN A 22 14.57 -10.54 -14.78
CA GLN A 22 13.79 -11.19 -15.86
C GLN A 22 13.46 -10.23 -17.01
N PHE A 23 13.50 -8.92 -16.76
CA PHE A 23 13.22 -7.86 -17.74
C PHE A 23 14.48 -7.15 -18.24
N ILE A 24 15.66 -7.58 -17.77
CA ILE A 24 16.94 -6.98 -18.12
C ILE A 24 17.64 -7.89 -19.12
N ASP A 25 18.05 -7.33 -20.25
CA ASP A 25 18.88 -8.02 -21.24
C ASP A 25 20.31 -7.48 -21.18
N PRO A 26 21.29 -8.26 -20.67
CA PRO A 26 22.69 -7.83 -20.59
C PRO A 26 23.33 -7.57 -21.96
N GLN A 27 22.79 -8.13 -23.04
CA GLN A 27 23.34 -7.96 -24.40
C GLN A 27 22.89 -6.64 -25.04
N GLN A 28 21.82 -6.02 -24.54
CA GLN A 28 21.24 -4.79 -25.10
C GLN A 28 21.73 -3.50 -24.40
N GLY A 29 22.67 -3.59 -23.46
CA GLY A 29 23.32 -2.42 -22.85
C GLY A 29 23.63 -2.56 -21.37
N SER A 30 23.81 -1.42 -20.69
CA SER A 30 24.14 -1.40 -19.26
C SER A 30 22.94 -1.80 -18.40
N VAL A 31 23.12 -2.86 -17.62
CA VAL A 31 22.17 -3.39 -16.63
C VAL A 31 21.74 -2.32 -15.62
N LEU A 32 22.63 -1.41 -15.23
CA LEU A 32 22.33 -0.34 -14.27
C LEU A 32 21.29 0.62 -14.85
N THR A 33 21.44 1.01 -16.12
CA THR A 33 20.53 1.96 -16.77
C THR A 33 19.16 1.35 -16.98
N GLN A 34 19.09 0.08 -17.39
CA GLN A 34 17.83 -0.66 -17.51
C GLN A 34 17.14 -0.82 -16.14
N SER A 35 17.91 -1.14 -15.10
CA SER A 35 17.38 -1.26 -13.72
C SER A 35 16.80 0.05 -13.20
N LEU A 36 17.51 1.15 -13.41
CA LEU A 36 17.04 2.48 -13.01
C LEU A 36 15.78 2.88 -13.79
N ALA A 37 15.74 2.64 -15.10
CA ALA A 37 14.57 2.93 -15.93
C ALA A 37 13.34 2.15 -15.43
N LEU A 38 13.47 0.83 -15.24
CA LEU A 38 12.39 -0.01 -14.72
C LEU A 38 11.93 0.43 -13.32
N GLY A 39 12.88 0.77 -12.45
CA GLY A 39 12.59 1.29 -11.11
C GLY A 39 11.81 2.61 -11.14
N PHE A 40 12.23 3.58 -11.95
CA PHE A 40 11.53 4.86 -12.10
C PHE A 40 10.13 4.68 -12.71
N THR A 41 9.98 3.81 -13.70
CA THR A 41 8.67 3.48 -14.26
C THR A 41 7.74 2.90 -13.19
N GLN A 42 8.23 1.94 -12.39
CA GLN A 42 7.46 1.35 -11.30
C GLN A 42 7.05 2.40 -10.26
N VAL A 43 7.98 3.27 -9.83
CA VAL A 43 7.69 4.36 -8.89
C VAL A 43 6.63 5.31 -9.47
N GLY A 44 6.77 5.69 -10.75
CA GLY A 44 5.81 6.54 -11.44
C GLY A 44 4.41 5.93 -11.46
N ILE A 45 4.29 4.66 -11.83
CA ILE A 45 3.01 3.93 -11.82
C ILE A 45 2.43 3.89 -10.40
N SER A 46 3.25 3.55 -9.39
CA SER A 46 2.79 3.50 -8.00
C SER A 46 2.29 4.85 -7.48
N ILE A 47 2.95 5.95 -7.83
CA ILE A 47 2.49 7.29 -7.47
C ILE A 47 1.14 7.58 -8.15
N CYS A 48 1.03 7.34 -9.46
CA CYS A 48 -0.22 7.58 -10.21
C CYS A 48 -1.39 6.79 -9.64
N VAL A 49 -1.19 5.49 -9.38
CA VAL A 49 -2.24 4.61 -8.84
C VAL A 49 -2.62 5.02 -7.43
N ASN A 50 -1.66 5.32 -6.55
CA ASN A 50 -1.96 5.77 -5.19
C ASN A 50 -2.66 7.13 -5.18
N ALA A 51 -2.25 8.05 -6.05
CA ALA A 51 -2.91 9.35 -6.20
C ALA A 51 -4.35 9.17 -6.66
N LEU A 52 -4.59 8.30 -7.65
CA LEU A 52 -5.94 7.97 -8.11
C LEU A 52 -6.79 7.41 -6.98
N PHE A 53 -6.30 6.40 -6.25
CA PHE A 53 -7.03 5.85 -5.10
C PHE A 53 -7.32 6.90 -4.03
N THR A 54 -6.36 7.77 -3.73
CA THR A 54 -6.52 8.83 -2.72
C THR A 54 -7.59 9.83 -3.14
N VAL A 55 -7.57 10.28 -4.40
CA VAL A 55 -8.57 11.21 -4.94
C VAL A 55 -9.97 10.56 -4.96
N MET A 56 -10.06 9.31 -5.42
CA MET A 56 -11.33 8.57 -5.44
C MET A 56 -11.89 8.38 -4.02
N ALA A 57 -11.04 7.94 -3.08
CA ALA A 57 -11.45 7.77 -1.68
C ALA A 57 -11.89 9.10 -1.05
N GLY A 58 -11.17 10.19 -1.33
CA GLY A 58 -11.55 11.54 -0.90
C GLY A 58 -12.89 12.00 -1.47
N ALA A 59 -13.11 11.79 -2.77
CA ALA A 59 -14.38 12.12 -3.42
C ALA A 59 -15.56 11.34 -2.82
N ILE A 60 -15.37 10.03 -2.60
CA ILE A 60 -16.37 9.17 -1.94
C ILE A 60 -16.62 9.66 -0.51
N ALA A 61 -15.57 9.96 0.26
CA ALA A 61 -15.70 10.45 1.63
C ALA A 61 -16.47 11.77 1.70
N VAL A 62 -16.21 12.72 0.80
CA VAL A 62 -16.94 13.99 0.73
C VAL A 62 -18.42 13.77 0.34
N PHE A 63 -18.68 12.89 -0.63
CA PHE A 63 -20.05 12.53 -1.01
C PHE A 63 -20.81 11.90 0.17
N LEU A 64 -20.15 11.02 0.91
CA LEU A 64 -20.71 10.33 2.08
C LEU A 64 -20.92 11.27 3.27
N ALA A 65 -19.99 12.20 3.50
CA ALA A 65 -20.05 13.16 4.60
C ALA A 65 -21.25 14.12 4.50
N ARG A 66 -21.77 14.35 3.29
CA ARG A 66 -23.02 15.11 3.08
C ARG A 66 -24.27 14.38 3.62
N ARG A 67 -24.17 13.11 3.99
CA ARG A 67 -25.26 12.30 4.57
C ARG A 67 -24.98 12.06 6.07
N PRO A 68 -25.72 12.68 7.00
CA PRO A 68 -25.44 12.56 8.45
C PRO A 68 -25.54 11.13 8.98
N MET A 69 -26.40 10.28 8.39
CA MET A 69 -26.49 8.86 8.75
C MET A 69 -25.19 8.09 8.44
N TRP A 70 -24.44 8.48 7.41
CA TRP A 70 -23.21 7.77 7.05
C TRP A 70 -22.04 8.07 7.98
N MET A 71 -21.94 9.30 8.49
CA MET A 71 -20.95 9.60 9.55
C MET A 71 -21.21 8.76 10.80
N VAL A 72 -22.47 8.57 11.17
CA VAL A 72 -22.85 7.73 12.32
C VAL A 72 -22.49 6.27 12.06
N ALA A 73 -22.87 5.72 10.90
CA ALA A 73 -22.55 4.34 10.55
C ALA A 73 -21.04 4.07 10.45
N GLN A 74 -20.25 4.99 9.86
CA GLN A 74 -18.79 4.90 9.84
C GLN A 74 -18.21 4.84 11.27
N ARG A 75 -18.71 5.70 12.18
CA ARG A 75 -18.24 5.73 13.57
C ARG A 75 -18.54 4.44 14.32
N TRP A 76 -19.75 3.90 14.15
CA TRP A 76 -20.14 2.62 14.77
C TRP A 76 -19.38 1.44 14.20
N LEU A 77 -19.14 1.41 12.89
CA LEU A 77 -18.39 0.33 12.23
C LEU A 77 -16.93 0.31 12.68
N MET A 78 -16.29 1.46 12.77
CA MET A 78 -14.90 1.55 13.25
C MET A 78 -14.79 1.14 14.72
N GLY A 79 -15.75 1.56 15.56
CA GLY A 79 -15.84 1.16 16.96
C GLY A 79 -16.07 -0.34 17.14
N SER A 80 -16.96 -0.95 16.34
CA SER A 80 -17.23 -2.39 16.43
C SER A 80 -16.05 -3.24 15.95
N VAL A 81 -15.33 -2.81 14.91
CA VAL A 81 -14.12 -3.49 14.45
C VAL A 81 -13.04 -3.46 15.53
N LEU A 82 -12.78 -2.30 16.13
CA LEU A 82 -11.78 -2.18 17.21
C LEU A 82 -12.18 -2.97 18.45
N ALA A 83 -13.45 -2.93 18.85
CA ALA A 83 -13.97 -3.73 19.95
C ALA A 83 -13.83 -5.24 19.67
N GLY A 84 -14.17 -5.67 18.46
CA GLY A 84 -13.98 -7.06 18.03
C GLY A 84 -12.52 -7.50 18.04
N LEU A 85 -11.60 -6.62 17.62
CA LEU A 85 -10.16 -6.86 17.66
C LEU A 85 -9.65 -6.97 19.11
N ALA A 86 -10.13 -6.09 19.99
CA ALA A 86 -9.81 -6.12 21.42
C ALA A 86 -10.31 -7.41 22.09
N VAL A 87 -11.54 -7.85 21.77
CA VAL A 87 -12.07 -9.13 22.25
C VAL A 87 -11.22 -10.28 21.73
N ARG A 88 -10.86 -10.29 20.45
CA ARG A 88 -10.01 -11.34 19.88
C ARG A 88 -8.64 -11.37 20.56
N MET A 89 -8.03 -10.21 20.80
CA MET A 89 -6.77 -10.11 21.54
C MET A 89 -6.90 -10.61 22.98
N ALA A 90 -8.00 -10.30 23.67
CA ALA A 90 -8.24 -10.78 25.04
C ALA A 90 -8.43 -12.31 25.11
N LEU A 91 -9.01 -12.91 24.06
CA LEU A 91 -9.17 -14.36 23.93
C LEU A 91 -7.86 -15.05 23.53
N ASP A 92 -7.09 -14.46 22.61
CA ASP A 92 -5.76 -14.97 22.22
C ASP A 92 -4.75 -14.84 23.37
N ALA A 93 -4.77 -13.75 24.14
CA ALA A 93 -3.90 -13.55 25.29
C ALA A 93 -4.20 -14.50 26.48
N ARG A 94 -5.32 -15.22 26.44
CA ARG A 94 -5.69 -16.26 27.42
C ARG A 94 -5.25 -17.67 27.01
N ARG A 95 -4.63 -17.85 25.83
CA ARG A 95 -3.97 -19.09 25.39
C ARG A 95 -2.46 -18.97 25.50
#